data_AF-A0A953C927-F1
#
_entry.id   AF-A0A953C927-F1
#
_cell.length_a   1.000
_cell.length_b   1.000
_cell.length_c   1.000
_cell.angle_alpha   90.00
_cell.angle_beta   90.00
_cell.angle_gamma   90.00
#
_symmetry.space_group_name_H-M   'P 1'
#
loop_
_entity.id
_entity.type
_entity.pdbx_description
1 polymer ?
#
loop_
_entity_poly.entity_id
_entity_poly.type
_entity_poly.pdbx_seq_one_letter_code
_entity_poly.pdbx_strand_id
1 'polypeptide(L)' 'MIKFLAGAIFGFVLAIGASAYAAVLSGDGYLFSWTVTKDGEEICSAPFVWSATKEIECD' A
#
# COMPACT_ATOMS: atom_id res chain seq x y z
N MET A 1 24.71 -24.96 12.45
CA MET A 1 24.60 -23.92 11.39
C MET A 1 23.39 -24.13 10.47
N ILE A 2 23.13 -25.35 9.99
CA ILE A 2 21.97 -25.65 9.12
C ILE A 2 20.61 -25.17 9.67
N LYS A 3 20.37 -25.31 10.98
CA LYS A 3 19.13 -24.85 11.63
C LYS A 3 18.92 -23.33 11.56
N PHE A 4 20.01 -22.56 11.66
CA PHE A 4 19.97 -21.11 11.55
C PHE A 4 19.74 -20.66 10.10
N LEU A 5 20.42 -21.31 9.16
CA LEU A 5 20.26 -21.04 7.73
C LEU A 5 18.84 -21.35 7.24
N ALA A 6 18.25 -22.46 7.70
CA ALA A 6 16.87 -22.82 7.40
C ALA A 6 15.87 -21.77 7.92
N GLY A 7 16.08 -21.26 9.14
CA GLY A 7 15.27 -20.18 9.70
C GLY A 7 15.39 -18.87 8.93
N ALA A 8 16.61 -18.51 8.51
CA ALA A 8 16.86 -17.30 7.71
C ALA A 8 16.19 -17.37 6.34
N ILE A 9 16.31 -18.51 5.64
CA ILE A 9 15.66 -18.72 4.33
C ILE A 9 14.14 -18.67 4.47
N PHE A 10 13.58 -19.34 5.49
CA PHE A 10 12.14 -19.33 5.72
C PHE A 10 11.61 -17.93 6.03
N GLY A 11 12.33 -17.17 6.86
CA GLY A 11 11.99 -15.77 7.15
C GLY A 11 12.05 -14.88 5.90
N PHE A 12 13.04 -15.10 5.03
CA PHE A 12 13.17 -14.34 3.78
C PHE A 12 12.04 -14.64 2.80
N VAL A 13 11.65 -15.92 2.65
CA VAL A 13 10.52 -16.31 1.79
C VAL A 13 9.21 -15.72 2.30
N LEU A 14 8.97 -15.72 3.61
CA LEU A 14 7.80 -15.09 4.21
C LEU A 14 7.76 -13.58 3.99
N ALA A 15 8.90 -12.91 4.14
CA ALA A 15 9.01 -11.47 3.90
C ALA A 15 8.69 -11.10 2.44
N ILE A 16 9.20 -11.88 1.47
CA ILE A 16 8.89 -11.69 0.06
C ILE A 16 7.40 -11.93 -0.19
N GLY A 17 6.83 -13.02 0.33
CA GLY A 17 5.41 -13.35 0.17
C GLY A 17 4.48 -12.25 0.71
N ALA A 18 4.81 -11.67 1.86
CA ALA A 18 4.05 -10.57 2.44
C ALA A 18 4.10 -9.29 1.57
N SER A 19 5.27 -8.95 1.02
CA SER A 19 5.41 -7.77 0.15
C SER A 19 4.65 -7.90 -1.18
N ALA A 20 4.58 -9.10 -1.75
CA ALA A 20 3.81 -9.36 -2.96
C ALA A 20 2.30 -9.22 -2.74
N TYR A 21 1.80 -9.54 -1.54
CA TYR A 21 0.38 -9.41 -1.20
C TYR A 21 -0.08 -7.95 -1.09
N ALA A 22 0.81 -7.04 -0.66
CA ALA A 22 0.50 -5.61 -0.62
C ALA A 22 0.20 -5.02 -2.00
N ALA A 23 0.86 -5.53 -3.05
CA ALA A 23 0.61 -5.13 -4.44
C ALA A 23 -0.71 -5.69 -5.01
N VAL A 24 -1.28 -6.73 -4.39
CA VAL A 24 -2.58 -7.30 -4.78
C VAL A 24 -3.73 -6.58 -4.08
N LEU A 25 -3.47 -5.99 -2.90
CA LEU A 25 -4.45 -5.21 -2.15
C LEU A 25 -4.64 -3.77 -2.69
N SER A 26 -3.89 -3.36 -3.72
CA SER A 26 -4.18 -2.11 -4.42
C SER A 26 -5.42 -2.28 -5.28
N GLY A 27 -6.50 -1.59 -4.91
CA GLY A 27 -7.75 -1.54 -5.65
C GLY A 27 -8.30 -0.13 -5.65
N ASP A 28 -9.30 0.11 -6.49
CA ASP A 28 -9.99 1.40 -6.53
C ASP A 28 -10.87 1.54 -5.27
N GLY A 29 -10.94 2.75 -4.71
CA GLY A 29 -11.75 2.96 -3.52
C GLY A 29 -11.50 4.27 -2.78
N TYR A 30 -12.34 4.50 -1.78
CA TYR A 30 -12.25 5.68 -0.91
C TYR A 30 -11.21 5.49 0.19
N LEU A 31 -10.32 6.47 0.34
CA LEU A 31 -9.38 6.56 1.45
C LEU A 31 -10.02 7.28 2.64
N PHE A 32 -10.94 6.61 3.34
CA PHE A 32 -11.57 7.20 4.53
C PHE A 32 -10.55 7.63 5.58
N SER A 33 -10.77 8.81 6.17
CA SER A 33 -9.85 9.44 7.12
C SER A 33 -8.50 9.90 6.56
N TRP A 34 -8.37 9.99 5.22
CA TRP A 34 -7.24 10.65 4.57
C TRP A 34 -7.63 12.06 4.11
N THR A 35 -6.62 12.92 4.00
CA THR A 35 -6.77 14.29 3.51
C THR A 35 -5.70 14.56 2.43
N VAL A 36 -6.13 15.12 1.30
CA VAL A 36 -5.25 15.59 0.23
C VAL A 36 -4.89 17.03 0.53
N THR A 37 -3.59 17.31 0.67
CA THR A 37 -3.06 18.66 0.83
C THR A 37 -2.18 19.04 -0.36
N LYS A 38 -2.30 20.29 -0.80
CA LYS A 38 -1.44 20.88 -1.83
C LYS A 38 -1.05 22.27 -1.39
N ASP A 39 0.25 22.57 -1.48
CA ASP A 39 0.80 23.88 -1.09
C ASP A 39 0.45 24.30 0.35
N GLY A 40 0.24 23.32 1.24
CA GLY A 40 -0.13 23.54 2.64
C GLY A 40 -1.62 23.73 2.91
N GLU A 41 -2.46 23.72 1.88
CA GLU A 41 -3.91 23.81 1.98
C GLU A 41 -4.56 22.44 1.76
N GLU A 42 -5.60 22.14 2.53
CA GLU A 42 -6.43 20.96 2.34
C GLU A 42 -7.35 21.16 1.13
N ILE A 43 -7.20 20.30 0.11
CA ILE A 43 -8.02 20.31 -1.10
C ILE A 43 -9.27 19.45 -0.92
N CYS A 44 -9.13 18.25 -0.32
CA CYS A 44 -10.26 17.35 -0.12
C CYS A 44 -9.97 16.30 0.97
N SER A 45 -11.05 15.75 1.55
CA SER A 45 -11.00 14.67 2.52
C SER A 45 -11.70 13.42 1.98
N ALA A 46 -11.18 12.25 2.33
CA ALA A 46 -11.63 10.94 1.85
C ALA A 46 -11.70 10.83 0.31
N PRO A 47 -10.59 11.05 -0.41
CA PRO A 47 -10.60 10.97 -1.87
C PRO A 47 -10.86 9.56 -2.38
N PHE A 48 -11.37 9.47 -3.61
CA PHE A 48 -11.43 8.21 -4.35
C PHE A 48 -10.11 8.00 -5.11
N VAL A 49 -9.53 6.81 -5.02
CA VAL A 49 -8.28 6.46 -5.70
C VAL A 49 -8.57 5.52 -6.85
N TRP A 50 -8.07 5.87 -8.03
CA TRP A 50 -8.02 5.02 -9.21
C TRP A 50 -6.64 4.38 -9.30
N SER A 51 -6.52 3.13 -8.85
CA SER A 51 -5.27 2.38 -8.86
C SER A 51 -4.76 2.10 -10.28
N ALA A 52 -5.67 1.94 -11.25
CA ALA A 52 -5.31 1.66 -12.64
C ALA A 52 -4.62 2.85 -13.34
N THR A 53 -5.15 4.07 -13.15
CA THR A 53 -4.62 5.30 -13.76
C THR A 53 -3.64 6.05 -12.85
N LYS A 54 -3.53 5.63 -11.58
CA LYS A 54 -2.76 6.31 -10.53
C LYS A 54 -3.24 7.73 -10.28
N GLU A 55 -4.56 7.90 -10.29
CA GLU A 55 -5.22 9.19 -10.11
C GLU A 55 -5.95 9.22 -8.77
N ILE A 56 -6.06 10.43 -8.22
CA ILE A 56 -6.83 10.74 -7.02
C ILE A 56 -7.93 11.68 -7.44
N GLU A 57 -9.18 11.28 -7.22
CA GLU A 57 -10.36 12.06 -7.49
C GLU A 57 -10.91 12.64 -6.19
N CYS A 58 -11.17 13.94 -6.23
CA CYS A 58 -11.83 14.70 -5.17
C CYS A 58 -13.16 15.17 -5.75
N ASP A 59 -14.29 14.67 -5.23
CA ASP A 59 -15.64 15.19 -5.49
C ASP A 59 -15.92 16.48 -4.70
#